data_AF-A0A7S0QAN1-F1
#
_entry.id   AF-A0A7S0QAN1-F1
#
_cell.length_a   1.000
_cell.length_b   1.000
_cell.length_c   1.000
_cell.angle_alpha   90.00
_cell.angle_beta   90.00
_cell.angle_gamma   90.00
#
_symmetry.space_group_name_H-M   'P 1'
#
loop_
_entity.id
_entity.type
_entity.pdbx_description
1 polymer ?
#
loop_
_entity_poly.entity_id
_entity_poly.type
_entity_poly.pdbx_seq_one_letter_code
_entity_poly.pdbx_strand_id
1 'polypeptide(L)'
;AQSPLMKTLFPKGVPFGLMGDGPTDRSLAEQEAVVLRFLGSSGQPFNAFYDLAELDLKTSEVGRSPDAMCITACYAASLSDLNKHEGLIFQSDWKKALVGASFDGASVMLGAQNGVGKKLDGMVDTIPLPVIQAVAHATQLGNADAFELVEYYKEWRGTVQETYVEYAQSGKKSFGLEEIANELGESLLKLTSSHGIHWAVAQSRTVKALLTDLPSIVTDLEYRTKTELGFHFSQLTPSNSFLRKTFWQKFEEDGKKSRLKATVTSFTPSADGVGARDVFTISYSNKSTLSMSKAELV
;
A
#
# COMPACT_ATOMS: atom_id res chain seq x y z
N ALA A 1 18.69 2.18 -38.66
CA ALA A 1 19.11 1.31 -39.79
C ALA A 1 19.45 -0.07 -39.24
N GLN A 2 18.89 -1.15 -39.81
CA GLN A 2 19.20 -2.53 -39.38
C GLN A 2 20.68 -2.85 -39.59
N SER A 3 21.30 -3.57 -38.65
CA SER A 3 22.72 -3.95 -38.75
C SER A 3 22.97 -4.90 -39.92
N PRO A 4 24.21 -4.93 -40.46
CA PRO A 4 24.58 -5.87 -41.51
C PRO A 4 24.26 -7.32 -41.15
N LEU A 5 24.51 -7.73 -39.90
CA LEU A 5 24.20 -9.06 -39.40
C LEU A 5 22.69 -9.36 -39.47
N MET A 6 21.84 -8.42 -39.03
CA MET A 6 20.39 -8.60 -39.05
C MET A 6 19.85 -8.67 -40.48
N LYS A 7 20.41 -7.91 -41.42
CA LYS A 7 20.05 -8.03 -42.85
C LYS A 7 20.48 -9.35 -43.47
N THR A 8 21.61 -9.91 -43.04
CA THR A 8 22.07 -11.23 -43.50
C THR A 8 21.21 -12.36 -42.92
N LEU A 9 20.89 -12.31 -41.63
CA LEU A 9 20.07 -13.33 -40.97
C LEU A 9 18.60 -13.26 -41.37
N PHE A 10 18.08 -12.05 -41.55
CA PHE A 10 16.66 -11.78 -41.82
C PHE A 10 16.50 -10.85 -43.03
N PRO A 11 16.86 -11.32 -44.25
CA PRO A 11 16.85 -10.49 -45.46
C PRO A 11 15.44 -10.03 -45.88
N LYS A 12 14.40 -10.63 -45.32
CA LYS A 12 13.00 -10.34 -45.60
C LYS A 12 12.30 -9.60 -44.46
N GLY A 13 13.04 -8.93 -43.58
CA GLY A 13 12.50 -8.27 -42.38
C GLY A 13 12.59 -9.16 -41.15
N VAL A 14 12.48 -8.57 -39.96
CA VAL A 14 12.79 -9.25 -38.69
C VAL A 14 11.57 -9.96 -38.09
N PRO A 15 11.73 -11.17 -37.54
CA PRO A 15 10.71 -11.77 -36.68
C PRO A 15 10.69 -11.08 -35.31
N PHE A 16 9.59 -11.24 -34.58
CA PHE A 16 9.43 -10.65 -33.26
C PHE A 16 8.64 -11.54 -32.30
N GLY A 17 8.84 -11.32 -31.00
CA GLY A 17 7.99 -11.87 -29.95
C GLY A 17 7.00 -10.82 -29.42
N LEU A 18 5.84 -11.27 -28.97
CA LEU A 18 4.84 -10.44 -28.30
C LEU A 18 4.92 -10.62 -26.78
N MET A 19 4.78 -9.54 -26.04
CA MET A 19 4.50 -9.54 -24.62
C MET A 19 3.25 -8.68 -24.40
N GLY A 20 2.22 -9.29 -23.81
CA GLY A 20 0.97 -8.65 -23.49
C GLY A 20 0.79 -8.45 -21.99
N ASP A 21 0.28 -7.29 -21.58
CA ASP A 21 0.03 -6.97 -20.18
C ASP A 21 -1.17 -6.02 -20.05
N GLY A 22 -2.19 -6.44 -19.29
CA GLY A 22 -3.39 -5.65 -19.05
C GLY A 22 -3.22 -4.79 -17.78
N PRO A 23 -3.18 -3.45 -17.88
CA PRO A 23 -3.25 -2.60 -16.70
C PRO A 23 -4.63 -2.72 -16.05
N THR A 24 -4.67 -2.93 -14.74
CA THR A 24 -5.87 -2.59 -13.95
C THR A 24 -5.77 -1.14 -13.50
N ASP A 25 -5.95 -0.23 -14.44
CA ASP A 25 -6.15 1.16 -14.06
C ASP A 25 -7.60 1.37 -13.59
N ARG A 26 -7.85 2.44 -12.82
CA ARG A 26 -9.22 2.81 -12.42
C ARG A 26 -9.94 3.60 -13.53
N SER A 27 -9.40 3.62 -14.74
CA SER A 27 -10.02 4.34 -15.85
C SER A 27 -11.25 3.60 -16.35
N LEU A 28 -12.05 4.29 -17.15
CA LEU A 28 -13.27 3.74 -17.74
C LEU A 28 -12.98 2.83 -18.95
N ALA A 29 -11.71 2.73 -19.40
CA ALA A 29 -11.33 2.02 -20.61
C ALA A 29 -10.36 0.87 -20.28
N GLU A 30 -10.78 -0.35 -20.63
CA GLU A 30 -9.92 -1.54 -20.56
C GLU A 30 -8.88 -1.45 -21.68
N GLN A 31 -7.61 -1.72 -21.37
CA GLN A 31 -6.48 -1.58 -22.29
C GLN A 31 -5.54 -2.78 -22.20
N GLU A 32 -4.70 -2.95 -23.21
CA GLU A 32 -3.65 -3.97 -23.28
C GLU A 32 -2.35 -3.33 -23.76
N ALA A 33 -1.30 -3.44 -22.95
CA ALA A 33 0.04 -3.04 -23.37
C ALA A 33 0.58 -4.06 -24.38
N VAL A 34 0.97 -3.56 -25.56
CA VAL A 34 1.59 -4.34 -26.62
C VAL A 34 3.07 -4.05 -26.61
N VAL A 35 3.86 -5.01 -26.14
CA VAL A 35 5.32 -4.91 -26.09
C VAL A 35 5.92 -5.91 -27.06
N LEU A 36 6.77 -5.41 -27.95
CA LEU A 36 7.42 -6.21 -28.97
C LEU A 36 8.85 -6.53 -28.54
N ARG A 37 9.27 -7.77 -28.74
CA ARG A 37 10.64 -8.23 -28.50
C ARG A 37 11.34 -8.53 -29.81
N PHE A 38 12.50 -7.92 -30.01
CA PHE A 38 13.33 -8.12 -31.18
C PHE A 38 14.75 -8.53 -30.79
N LEU A 39 15.50 -9.08 -31.74
CA LEU A 39 16.95 -9.20 -31.63
C LEU A 39 17.61 -7.91 -32.12
N GLY A 40 18.45 -7.33 -31.26
CA GLY A 40 19.25 -6.16 -31.56
C GLY A 40 20.40 -6.47 -32.52
N SER A 41 21.06 -5.41 -32.98
CA SER A 41 22.23 -5.49 -33.87
C SER A 41 23.39 -6.33 -33.33
N SER A 42 23.49 -6.44 -32.01
CA SER A 42 24.47 -7.23 -31.25
C SER A 42 24.02 -8.68 -31.00
N GLY A 43 22.85 -9.08 -31.51
CA GLY A 43 22.23 -10.37 -31.21
C GLY A 43 21.58 -10.46 -29.82
N GLN A 44 21.59 -9.37 -29.04
CA GLN A 44 20.93 -9.31 -27.73
C GLN A 44 19.45 -8.96 -27.88
N PRO A 45 18.53 -9.61 -27.15
CA PRO A 45 17.13 -9.26 -27.19
C PRO A 45 16.89 -7.88 -26.56
N PHE A 46 15.95 -7.12 -27.11
CA PHE A 46 15.43 -5.91 -26.49
C PHE A 46 13.92 -5.85 -26.63
N ASN A 47 13.27 -5.17 -25.68
CA ASN A 47 11.83 -4.95 -25.69
C ASN A 47 11.56 -3.50 -26.10
N ALA A 48 10.55 -3.30 -26.93
CA ALA A 48 10.03 -1.99 -27.31
C ALA A 48 8.55 -1.95 -26.97
N PHE A 49 8.15 -0.96 -26.17
CA PHE A 49 6.74 -0.62 -26.04
C PHE A 49 6.25 -0.12 -27.39
N TYR A 50 5.20 -0.75 -27.91
CA TYR A 50 4.66 -0.46 -29.23
C TYR A 50 3.34 0.30 -29.13
N ASP A 51 2.43 -0.19 -28.30
CA ASP A 51 1.07 0.33 -28.22
C ASP A 51 0.47 0.12 -26.82
N LEU A 52 -0.48 0.97 -26.45
CA LEU A 52 -1.40 0.76 -25.34
C LEU A 52 -2.79 0.67 -25.98
N ALA A 53 -3.10 -0.54 -26.44
CA ALA A 53 -4.25 -0.78 -27.30
C ALA A 53 -5.53 -0.83 -26.46
N GLU A 54 -6.55 -0.07 -26.88
CA GLU A 54 -7.85 -0.08 -26.22
C GLU A 54 -8.65 -1.34 -26.60
N LEU A 55 -9.33 -1.93 -25.61
CA LEU A 55 -10.19 -3.08 -25.81
C LEU A 55 -11.57 -2.63 -26.29
N ASP A 56 -12.03 -3.14 -27.43
CA ASP A 56 -13.40 -2.95 -27.89
C ASP A 56 -14.28 -4.10 -27.41
N LEU A 57 -15.06 -3.86 -26.34
CA LEU A 57 -15.97 -4.84 -25.77
C LEU A 57 -17.02 -5.37 -26.77
N LYS A 58 -17.26 -4.72 -27.91
CA LYS A 58 -18.12 -5.27 -28.97
C LYS A 58 -17.56 -6.54 -29.61
N THR A 59 -16.25 -6.75 -29.47
CA THR A 59 -15.55 -7.95 -29.97
C THR A 59 -15.54 -9.10 -28.96
N SER A 60 -16.00 -8.85 -27.72
CA SER A 60 -16.24 -9.89 -26.72
C SER A 60 -17.48 -10.71 -27.06
N GLU A 61 -17.44 -12.01 -26.73
CA GLU A 61 -18.61 -12.91 -26.81
C GLU A 61 -19.71 -12.51 -25.81
N VAL A 62 -19.32 -11.97 -24.66
CA VAL A 62 -20.24 -11.58 -23.56
C VAL A 62 -20.63 -10.10 -23.63
N GLY A 63 -19.78 -9.27 -24.22
CA GLY A 63 -20.03 -7.83 -24.43
C GLY A 63 -20.02 -6.98 -23.15
N ARG A 64 -19.67 -7.56 -22.00
CA ARG A 64 -19.67 -6.89 -20.69
C ARG A 64 -18.31 -6.85 -20.00
N SER A 65 -17.39 -7.72 -20.41
CA SER A 65 -16.04 -7.82 -19.85
C SER A 65 -15.08 -8.28 -20.93
N PRO A 66 -13.79 -7.90 -20.89
CA PRO A 66 -12.79 -8.44 -21.79
C PRO A 66 -12.71 -9.97 -21.63
N ASP A 67 -12.81 -10.67 -22.76
CA ASP A 67 -12.55 -12.10 -22.85
C ASP A 67 -11.42 -12.35 -23.85
N ALA A 68 -11.05 -13.62 -24.03
CA ALA A 68 -9.95 -13.98 -24.90
C ALA A 68 -10.18 -13.58 -26.35
N MET A 69 -11.43 -13.52 -26.84
CA MET A 69 -11.73 -13.06 -28.19
C MET A 69 -11.46 -11.57 -28.33
N CYS A 70 -11.95 -10.78 -27.37
CA CYS A 70 -11.74 -9.33 -27.32
C CYS A 70 -10.25 -8.97 -27.28
N ILE A 71 -9.50 -9.60 -26.38
CA ILE A 71 -8.06 -9.34 -26.20
C ILE A 71 -7.28 -9.79 -27.45
N THR A 72 -7.62 -10.94 -28.04
CA THR A 72 -6.97 -11.39 -29.28
C THR A 72 -7.23 -10.43 -30.43
N ALA A 73 -8.47 -9.94 -30.57
CA ALA A 73 -8.83 -8.98 -31.60
C ALA A 73 -8.06 -7.66 -31.43
N CYS A 74 -7.91 -7.20 -30.19
CA CYS A 74 -7.12 -6.03 -29.84
C CYS A 74 -5.64 -6.18 -30.27
N TYR A 75 -4.97 -7.28 -29.89
CA TYR A 75 -3.60 -7.53 -30.34
C TYR A 75 -3.51 -7.68 -31.87
N ALA A 76 -4.42 -8.40 -32.50
CA ALA A 76 -4.40 -8.58 -33.95
C ALA A 76 -4.58 -7.25 -34.70
N ALA A 77 -5.43 -6.35 -34.19
CA ALA A 77 -5.62 -5.02 -34.76
C ALA A 77 -4.33 -4.19 -34.62
N SER A 78 -3.77 -4.11 -33.40
CA SER A 78 -2.52 -3.38 -33.14
C SER A 78 -1.36 -3.91 -34.00
N LEU A 79 -1.17 -5.23 -34.05
CA LEU A 79 -0.12 -5.85 -34.88
C LEU A 79 -0.34 -5.68 -36.39
N SER A 80 -1.58 -5.54 -36.85
CA SER A 80 -1.87 -5.32 -38.27
C SER A 80 -1.37 -3.96 -38.76
N ASP A 81 -1.18 -2.98 -37.86
CA ASP A 81 -0.58 -1.70 -38.21
C ASP A 81 0.90 -1.84 -38.58
N LEU A 82 1.62 -2.84 -38.06
CA LEU A 82 2.99 -3.13 -38.46
C LEU A 82 3.10 -3.54 -39.93
N ASN A 83 2.06 -4.17 -40.51
CA ASN A 83 2.04 -4.61 -41.90
C ASN A 83 2.11 -3.43 -42.89
N LYS A 84 1.74 -2.21 -42.45
CA LYS A 84 1.84 -0.98 -43.25
C LYS A 84 3.28 -0.56 -43.51
N HIS A 85 4.24 -1.08 -42.74
CA HIS A 85 5.65 -0.73 -42.83
C HIS A 85 6.44 -1.80 -43.58
N GLU A 86 6.55 -1.63 -44.91
CA GLU A 86 7.22 -2.60 -45.78
C GLU A 86 8.68 -2.84 -45.35
N GLY A 87 9.05 -4.12 -45.20
CA GLY A 87 10.40 -4.55 -44.85
C GLY A 87 10.79 -4.35 -43.37
N LEU A 88 9.90 -3.81 -42.53
CA LEU A 88 10.13 -3.70 -41.10
C LEU A 88 10.14 -5.09 -40.45
N ILE A 89 9.02 -5.80 -40.57
CA ILE A 89 8.82 -7.15 -40.03
C ILE A 89 8.93 -8.20 -41.14
N PHE A 90 9.15 -9.45 -40.75
CA PHE A 90 9.32 -10.55 -41.70
C PHE A 90 8.15 -10.65 -42.70
N GLN A 91 8.47 -10.51 -43.99
CA GLN A 91 7.53 -10.47 -45.12
C GLN A 91 6.43 -9.40 -45.02
N SER A 92 6.65 -8.34 -44.22
CA SER A 92 5.67 -7.27 -43.99
C SER A 92 4.32 -7.79 -43.47
N ASP A 93 4.33 -8.93 -42.77
CA ASP A 93 3.13 -9.59 -42.26
C ASP A 93 3.36 -10.15 -40.86
N TRP A 94 2.64 -9.61 -39.87
CA TRP A 94 2.76 -10.00 -38.47
C TRP A 94 2.43 -11.47 -38.25
N LYS A 95 1.51 -12.04 -39.03
CA LYS A 95 1.14 -13.47 -38.93
C LYS A 95 2.31 -14.39 -39.30
N LYS A 96 3.23 -13.89 -40.12
CA LYS A 96 4.46 -14.58 -40.52
C LYS A 96 5.66 -14.21 -39.66
N ALA A 97 5.63 -13.04 -39.03
CA ALA A 97 6.75 -12.51 -38.26
C ALA A 97 6.70 -12.84 -36.77
N LEU A 98 5.52 -13.10 -36.21
CA LEU A 98 5.35 -13.45 -34.80
C LEU A 98 5.87 -14.87 -34.54
N VAL A 99 6.88 -14.98 -33.67
CA VAL A 99 7.57 -16.25 -33.37
C VAL A 99 7.47 -16.70 -31.91
N GLY A 100 6.79 -15.93 -31.07
CA GLY A 100 6.52 -16.30 -29.69
C GLY A 100 5.69 -15.24 -28.98
N ALA A 101 5.00 -15.64 -27.92
CA ALA A 101 4.19 -14.73 -27.11
C ALA A 101 4.40 -14.99 -25.61
N SER A 102 4.27 -13.96 -24.79
CA SER A 102 4.30 -14.05 -23.34
C SER A 102 3.17 -13.27 -22.72
N PHE A 103 2.43 -13.91 -21.82
CA PHE A 103 1.28 -13.31 -21.13
C PHE A 103 1.28 -13.70 -19.65
N ASP A 104 0.43 -13.07 -18.85
CA ASP A 104 0.20 -13.51 -17.48
C ASP A 104 -0.36 -14.95 -17.40
N GLY A 105 -0.48 -15.47 -16.19
CA GLY A 105 -0.94 -16.84 -15.96
C GLY A 105 -2.46 -17.02 -16.00
N ALA A 106 -3.23 -15.99 -16.36
CA ALA A 106 -4.69 -16.08 -16.31
C ALA A 106 -5.22 -17.05 -17.36
N SER A 107 -6.31 -17.75 -17.04
CA SER A 107 -6.93 -18.70 -17.97
C SER A 107 -7.40 -18.04 -19.27
N VAL A 108 -7.74 -16.74 -19.23
CA VAL A 108 -8.11 -15.97 -20.43
C VAL A 108 -6.92 -15.83 -21.39
N MET A 109 -5.69 -15.74 -20.86
CA MET A 109 -4.48 -15.60 -21.66
C MET A 109 -3.91 -16.95 -22.12
N LEU A 110 -3.78 -17.90 -21.20
CA LEU A 110 -3.07 -19.17 -21.43
C LEU A 110 -3.97 -20.41 -21.56
N GLY A 111 -5.29 -20.25 -21.56
CA GLY A 111 -6.23 -21.37 -21.68
C GLY A 111 -5.95 -22.25 -22.92
N ALA A 112 -5.84 -23.56 -22.72
CA ALA A 112 -5.39 -24.49 -23.77
C ALA A 112 -6.28 -24.55 -25.02
N GLN A 113 -7.57 -24.24 -24.86
CA GLN A 113 -8.56 -24.31 -25.95
C GLN A 113 -8.99 -22.92 -26.44
N ASN A 114 -9.23 -22.00 -25.51
CA ASN A 114 -9.84 -20.69 -25.79
C ASN A 114 -9.02 -19.51 -25.28
N GLY A 115 -7.78 -19.70 -24.82
CA GLY A 115 -6.94 -18.60 -24.39
C GLY A 115 -6.45 -17.74 -25.54
N VAL A 116 -6.07 -16.49 -25.25
CA VAL A 116 -5.49 -15.54 -26.23
C VAL A 116 -4.31 -16.16 -26.96
N GLY A 117 -3.40 -16.81 -26.23
CA GLY A 117 -2.24 -17.48 -26.82
C GLY A 117 -2.64 -18.53 -27.85
N LYS A 118 -3.69 -19.33 -27.58
CA LYS A 118 -4.16 -20.36 -28.51
C LYS A 118 -4.84 -19.75 -29.74
N LYS A 119 -5.56 -18.64 -29.57
CA LYS A 119 -6.21 -17.94 -30.68
C LYS A 119 -5.18 -17.26 -31.59
N LEU A 120 -4.13 -16.65 -31.04
CA LEU A 120 -3.01 -16.11 -31.81
C LEU A 120 -2.23 -17.21 -32.55
N ASP A 121 -2.00 -18.36 -31.91
CA ASP A 121 -1.42 -19.56 -32.56
C ASP A 121 -2.23 -19.99 -33.80
N GLY A 122 -3.56 -19.92 -33.73
CA GLY A 122 -4.44 -20.20 -34.87
C GLY A 122 -4.42 -19.13 -35.98
N MET A 123 -3.83 -17.96 -35.75
CA MET A 123 -3.73 -16.87 -36.73
C MET A 123 -2.38 -16.79 -37.41
N VAL A 124 -1.31 -17.32 -36.81
CA VAL A 124 0.03 -17.26 -37.39
C VAL A 124 0.22 -18.32 -38.47
N ASP A 125 0.97 -17.96 -39.51
CA ASP A 125 1.26 -18.82 -40.66
C ASP A 125 2.55 -19.65 -40.46
N THR A 126 3.14 -19.60 -39.27
CA THR A 126 4.47 -20.16 -38.99
C THR A 126 4.40 -21.47 -38.19
N ILE A 127 5.52 -21.88 -37.58
CA ILE A 127 5.58 -22.95 -36.59
C ILE A 127 4.57 -22.68 -35.45
N PRO A 128 4.15 -23.72 -34.69
CA PRO A 128 3.31 -23.53 -33.51
C PRO A 128 3.87 -22.42 -32.62
N LEU A 129 3.05 -21.43 -32.30
CA LEU A 129 3.47 -20.25 -31.56
C LEU A 129 3.83 -20.65 -30.13
N PRO A 130 5.10 -20.56 -29.70
CA PRO A 130 5.43 -20.82 -28.31
C PRO A 130 4.85 -19.70 -27.44
N VAL A 131 3.86 -20.04 -26.63
CA VAL A 131 3.25 -19.15 -25.64
C VAL A 131 3.84 -19.49 -24.28
N ILE A 132 4.51 -18.53 -23.66
CA ILE A 132 5.22 -18.69 -22.40
C ILE A 132 4.49 -17.88 -21.32
N GLN A 133 4.28 -18.49 -20.15
CA GLN A 133 3.81 -17.76 -18.99
C GLN A 133 4.87 -16.75 -18.54
N ALA A 134 4.46 -15.52 -18.29
CA ALA A 134 5.32 -14.48 -17.75
C ALA A 134 5.94 -14.95 -16.43
N VAL A 135 7.27 -15.06 -16.41
CA VAL A 135 8.05 -15.54 -15.24
C VAL A 135 7.78 -14.68 -14.01
N ALA A 136 7.57 -13.38 -14.19
CA ALA A 136 7.20 -12.47 -13.11
C ALA A 136 5.88 -12.90 -12.44
N HIS A 137 4.84 -13.19 -13.23
CA HIS A 137 3.56 -13.66 -12.71
C HIS A 137 3.67 -15.06 -12.09
N ALA A 138 4.40 -15.99 -12.73
CA ALA A 138 4.63 -17.32 -12.19
C ALA A 138 5.35 -17.29 -10.83
N THR A 139 6.40 -16.47 -10.71
CA THR A 139 7.13 -16.25 -9.44
C THR A 139 6.22 -15.66 -8.39
N GLN A 140 5.34 -14.73 -8.79
CA GLN A 140 4.38 -14.08 -7.90
C GLN A 140 3.34 -15.07 -7.37
N LEU A 141 2.82 -15.97 -8.21
CA LEU A 141 1.92 -17.05 -7.79
C LEU A 141 2.61 -18.02 -6.84
N GLY A 142 3.83 -18.47 -7.17
CA GLY A 142 4.59 -19.36 -6.29
C GLY A 142 4.88 -18.75 -4.91
N ASN A 143 5.12 -17.43 -4.86
CA ASN A 143 5.25 -16.71 -3.60
C ASN A 143 3.93 -16.65 -2.81
N ALA A 144 2.80 -16.43 -3.50
CA ALA A 144 1.49 -16.45 -2.86
C ALA A 144 1.17 -17.83 -2.28
N ASP A 145 1.43 -18.91 -3.03
CA ASP A 145 1.26 -20.29 -2.56
C ASP A 145 2.15 -20.59 -1.34
N ALA A 146 3.40 -20.11 -1.35
CA ALA A 146 4.30 -20.26 -0.21
C ALA A 146 3.79 -19.55 1.06
N PHE A 147 3.16 -18.38 0.91
CA PHE A 147 2.58 -17.65 2.04
C PHE A 147 1.35 -18.34 2.63
N GLU A 148 0.54 -19.03 1.82
CA GLU A 148 -0.60 -19.82 2.32
C GLU A 148 -0.16 -21.00 3.22
N LEU A 149 1.11 -21.43 3.12
CA LEU A 149 1.69 -22.45 4.02
C LEU A 149 2.09 -21.89 5.39
N VAL A 150 2.12 -20.57 5.55
CA VAL A 150 2.49 -19.92 6.81
C VAL A 150 1.24 -19.76 7.67
N GLU A 151 1.17 -20.51 8.77
CA GLU A 151 -0.02 -20.62 9.65
C GLU A 151 -0.62 -19.26 10.04
N TYR A 152 0.24 -18.31 10.42
CA TYR A 152 -0.17 -16.98 10.89
C TYR A 152 -0.32 -15.94 9.78
N TYR A 153 0.00 -16.26 8.52
CA TYR A 153 -0.01 -15.27 7.44
C TYR A 153 -1.41 -14.73 7.16
N LYS A 154 -2.44 -15.59 7.23
CA LYS A 154 -3.82 -15.16 7.01
C LYS A 154 -4.29 -14.18 8.07
N GLU A 155 -3.98 -14.44 9.34
CA GLU A 155 -4.28 -13.54 10.46
C GLU A 155 -3.51 -12.22 10.30
N TRP A 156 -2.20 -12.30 10.09
CA TRP A 156 -1.34 -11.14 9.85
C TRP A 156 -1.86 -10.26 8.72
N ARG A 157 -2.18 -10.85 7.56
CA ARG A 157 -2.71 -10.15 6.40
C ARG A 157 -4.04 -9.47 6.72
N GLY A 158 -4.91 -10.13 7.48
CA GLY A 158 -6.18 -9.59 7.96
C GLY A 158 -5.96 -8.35 8.83
N THR A 159 -5.15 -8.47 9.88
CA THR A 159 -4.85 -7.37 10.81
C THR A 159 -4.24 -6.17 10.09
N VAL A 160 -3.29 -6.39 9.18
CA VAL A 160 -2.67 -5.32 8.39
C VAL A 160 -3.70 -4.62 7.51
N GLN A 161 -4.58 -5.38 6.86
CA GLN A 161 -5.62 -4.82 6.00
C GLN A 161 -6.65 -4.02 6.79
N GLU A 162 -7.08 -4.52 7.95
CA GLU A 162 -7.99 -3.82 8.86
C GLU A 162 -7.38 -2.52 9.38
N THR A 163 -6.10 -2.56 9.79
CA THR A 163 -5.36 -1.35 10.21
C THR A 163 -5.31 -0.33 9.08
N TYR A 164 -5.00 -0.77 7.86
CA TYR A 164 -5.03 0.12 6.70
C TYR A 164 -6.43 0.72 6.47
N VAL A 165 -7.49 -0.08 6.51
CA VAL A 165 -8.88 0.36 6.32
C VAL A 165 -9.28 1.39 7.38
N GLU A 166 -8.91 1.16 8.64
CA GLU A 166 -9.23 2.02 9.79
C GLU A 166 -8.76 3.47 9.57
N TYR A 167 -7.53 3.65 9.07
CA TYR A 167 -6.97 4.98 8.85
C TYR A 167 -7.29 5.51 7.44
N ALA A 168 -7.23 4.68 6.39
CA ALA A 168 -7.41 5.13 5.01
C ALA A 168 -8.85 5.59 4.69
N GLN A 169 -9.86 5.05 5.37
CA GLN A 169 -11.26 5.42 5.14
C GLN A 169 -11.71 6.64 5.97
N SER A 170 -10.91 7.09 6.94
CA SER A 170 -11.27 8.20 7.82
C SER A 170 -10.17 9.25 7.87
N GLY A 171 -10.40 10.38 7.19
CA GLY A 171 -9.51 11.53 7.27
C GLY A 171 -9.30 12.01 8.72
N LYS A 172 -10.35 11.96 9.56
CA LYS A 172 -10.25 12.34 10.97
C LYS A 172 -9.31 11.43 11.77
N LYS A 173 -9.38 10.10 11.57
CA LYS A 173 -8.47 9.16 12.22
C LYS A 173 -7.04 9.30 11.70
N SER A 174 -6.88 9.56 10.40
CA SER A 174 -5.57 9.85 9.80
C SER A 174 -4.94 11.12 10.42
N PHE A 175 -5.69 12.21 10.56
CA PHE A 175 -5.18 13.43 11.20
C PHE A 175 -4.82 13.22 12.67
N GLY A 176 -5.66 12.49 13.43
CA GLY A 176 -5.33 12.16 14.82
C GLY A 176 -4.06 11.32 14.95
N LEU A 177 -3.84 10.39 14.02
CA LEU A 177 -2.61 9.61 13.97
C LEU A 177 -1.38 10.48 13.65
N GLU A 178 -1.52 11.47 12.76
CA GLU A 178 -0.46 12.45 12.47
C GLU A 178 -0.12 13.32 13.69
N GLU A 179 -1.12 13.76 14.47
CA GLU A 179 -0.90 14.49 15.72
C GLU A 179 -0.11 13.65 16.74
N ILE A 180 -0.49 12.39 16.93
CA ILE A 180 0.21 11.46 17.83
C ILE A 180 1.65 11.23 17.35
N ALA A 181 1.86 11.03 16.05
CA ALA A 181 3.20 10.86 15.50
C ALA A 181 4.09 12.09 15.75
N ASN A 182 3.53 13.30 15.58
CA ASN A 182 4.24 14.54 15.87
C ASN A 182 4.62 14.67 17.36
N GLU A 183 3.74 14.25 18.28
CA GLU A 183 4.04 14.23 19.72
C GLU A 183 5.12 13.20 20.07
N LEU A 184 5.15 12.07 19.38
CA LEU A 184 6.20 11.04 19.51
C LEU A 184 7.51 11.40 18.80
N GLY A 185 7.52 12.47 17.99
CA GLY A 185 8.67 12.86 17.17
C GLY A 185 8.93 11.90 15.99
N GLU A 186 7.91 11.19 15.54
CA GLU A 186 7.96 10.20 14.46
C GLU A 186 7.49 10.78 13.13
N SER A 187 7.95 10.20 12.02
CA SER A 187 7.43 10.49 10.68
C SER A 187 6.69 9.28 10.12
N LEU A 188 5.41 9.44 9.81
CA LEU A 188 4.59 8.36 9.26
C LEU A 188 4.97 8.05 7.80
N LEU A 189 5.03 6.77 7.44
CA LEU A 189 5.24 6.31 6.06
C LEU A 189 3.94 6.11 5.28
N LYS A 190 2.79 6.28 5.93
CA LYS A 190 1.43 6.12 5.40
C LYS A 190 1.16 4.69 4.91
N LEU A 191 0.30 4.00 5.64
CA LEU A 191 -0.16 2.66 5.28
C LEU A 191 -0.77 2.63 3.87
N THR A 192 -0.36 1.62 3.10
CA THR A 192 -0.89 1.35 1.75
C THR A 192 -1.55 -0.03 1.74
N SER A 193 -2.57 -0.17 0.89
CA SER A 193 -3.30 -1.42 0.71
C SER A 193 -2.35 -2.56 0.33
N SER A 194 -2.58 -3.75 0.92
CA SER A 194 -1.89 -4.98 0.53
C SER A 194 -2.47 -5.62 -0.75
N HIS A 195 -3.56 -5.06 -1.29
CA HIS A 195 -4.22 -5.53 -2.52
C HIS A 195 -3.70 -4.81 -3.77
N GLY A 196 -3.15 -5.56 -4.73
CA GLY A 196 -2.84 -5.11 -6.09
C GLY A 196 -1.84 -6.01 -6.81
N ILE A 197 -1.96 -6.21 -8.13
CA ILE A 197 -1.30 -7.22 -9.01
C ILE A 197 0.21 -7.48 -8.76
N HIS A 198 0.94 -6.56 -8.13
CA HIS A 198 2.33 -6.73 -7.69
C HIS A 198 2.46 -7.01 -6.18
N TRP A 199 1.84 -8.09 -5.68
CA TRP A 199 1.64 -8.30 -4.24
C TRP A 199 2.93 -8.34 -3.41
N ALA A 200 4.06 -8.86 -3.88
CA ALA A 200 5.27 -8.96 -3.05
C ALA A 200 5.88 -7.59 -2.69
N VAL A 201 5.95 -6.68 -3.66
CA VAL A 201 6.45 -5.32 -3.45
C VAL A 201 5.46 -4.50 -2.64
N ALA A 202 4.16 -4.65 -2.92
CA ALA A 202 3.10 -4.01 -2.14
C ALA A 202 3.16 -4.46 -0.67
N GLN A 203 3.23 -5.77 -0.40
CA GLN A 203 3.37 -6.34 0.93
C GLN A 203 4.62 -5.83 1.65
N SER A 204 5.77 -5.81 0.97
CA SER A 204 7.01 -5.28 1.55
C SER A 204 6.87 -3.81 1.97
N ARG A 205 6.23 -2.97 1.13
CA ARG A 205 5.94 -1.57 1.46
C ARG A 205 4.97 -1.44 2.62
N THR A 206 3.89 -2.22 2.62
CA THR A 206 2.90 -2.21 3.70
C THR A 206 3.50 -2.66 5.03
N VAL A 207 4.31 -3.74 5.05
CA VAL A 207 5.03 -4.20 6.25
C VAL A 207 5.93 -3.10 6.77
N LYS A 208 6.71 -2.47 5.88
CA LYS A 208 7.64 -1.40 6.27
C LYS A 208 6.91 -0.20 6.86
N ALA A 209 5.80 0.22 6.23
CA ALA A 209 4.99 1.32 6.74
C ALA A 209 4.39 0.95 8.10
N LEU A 210 3.79 -0.23 8.24
CA LEU A 210 3.21 -0.69 9.49
C LEU A 210 4.24 -0.75 10.63
N LEU A 211 5.43 -1.30 10.39
CA LEU A 211 6.47 -1.37 11.41
C LEU A 211 7.00 0.00 11.83
N THR A 212 7.04 0.95 10.89
CA THR A 212 7.49 2.32 11.17
C THR A 212 6.43 3.10 11.94
N ASP A 213 5.17 2.94 11.54
CA ASP A 213 4.03 3.68 12.10
C ASP A 213 3.46 2.99 13.37
N LEU A 214 3.98 1.80 13.73
CA LEU A 214 3.45 0.94 14.80
C LEU A 214 3.32 1.65 16.15
N PRO A 215 4.31 2.42 16.65
CA PRO A 215 4.20 3.07 17.96
C PRO A 215 3.05 4.09 17.99
N SER A 216 2.93 4.89 16.94
CA SER A 216 1.84 5.85 16.76
C SER A 216 0.48 5.16 16.66
N ILE A 217 0.38 4.06 15.90
CA ILE A 217 -0.86 3.27 15.73
C ILE A 217 -1.31 2.66 17.06
N VAL A 218 -0.38 2.02 17.80
CA VAL A 218 -0.68 1.41 19.09
C VAL A 218 -1.13 2.47 20.09
N THR A 219 -0.46 3.63 20.12
CA THR A 219 -0.82 4.73 21.02
C THR A 219 -2.24 5.24 20.76
N ASP A 220 -2.60 5.46 19.49
CA ASP A 220 -3.95 5.86 19.10
C ASP A 220 -5.00 4.82 19.49
N LEU A 221 -4.79 3.55 19.13
CA LEU A 221 -5.72 2.47 19.43
C LEU A 221 -5.91 2.30 20.94
N GLU A 222 -4.83 2.29 21.71
CA GLU A 222 -4.90 2.21 23.17
C GLU A 222 -5.65 3.40 23.77
N TYR A 223 -5.36 4.63 23.31
CA TYR A 223 -6.03 5.84 23.79
C TYR A 223 -7.54 5.78 23.54
N ARG A 224 -7.95 5.35 22.34
CA ARG A 224 -9.35 5.21 21.97
C ARG A 224 -10.05 4.12 22.78
N THR A 225 -9.46 2.93 22.87
CA THR A 225 -10.04 1.83 23.67
C THR A 225 -10.19 2.23 25.14
N LYS A 226 -9.18 2.88 25.73
CA LYS A 226 -9.27 3.37 27.11
C LYS A 226 -10.39 4.40 27.26
N THR A 227 -10.53 5.32 26.32
CA THR A 227 -11.62 6.31 26.31
C THR A 227 -13.00 5.66 26.21
N GLU A 228 -13.18 4.66 25.33
CA GLU A 228 -14.44 3.90 25.17
C GLU A 228 -14.82 3.13 26.44
N LEU A 229 -13.83 2.60 27.16
CA LEU A 229 -14.00 1.95 28.45
C LEU A 229 -14.21 2.93 29.61
N GLY A 230 -14.30 4.24 29.33
CA GLY A 230 -14.52 5.29 30.34
C GLY A 230 -13.27 5.71 31.10
N PHE A 231 -12.08 5.25 30.71
CA PHE A 231 -10.81 5.76 31.22
C PHE A 231 -10.46 7.04 30.48
N HIS A 232 -10.81 8.18 31.09
CA HIS A 232 -10.33 9.47 30.63
C HIS A 232 -8.96 9.75 31.24
N PHE A 233 -7.92 9.77 30.40
CA PHE A 233 -6.64 10.35 30.81
C PHE A 233 -6.79 11.87 30.84
N SER A 234 -7.14 12.42 32.00
CA SER A 234 -6.77 13.80 32.26
C SER A 234 -5.26 13.82 32.50
N GLN A 235 -4.53 14.68 31.80
CA GLN A 235 -3.12 14.96 32.10
C GLN A 235 -2.90 15.41 33.56
N LEU A 236 -3.99 15.74 34.26
CA LEU A 236 -4.01 16.17 35.64
C LEU A 236 -4.66 15.10 36.52
N THR A 237 -3.95 14.66 37.54
CA THR A 237 -4.53 13.83 38.61
C THR A 237 -5.80 14.52 39.16
N PRO A 238 -6.95 13.84 39.24
CA PRO A 238 -8.19 14.45 39.72
C PRO A 238 -8.02 15.13 41.09
N SER A 239 -8.55 16.35 41.29
CA SER A 239 -8.29 17.16 42.49
C SER A 239 -8.77 16.49 43.79
N ASN A 240 -9.83 15.67 43.71
CA ASN A 240 -10.30 14.85 44.83
C ASN A 240 -9.27 13.81 45.32
N SER A 241 -8.36 13.35 44.47
CA SER A 241 -7.34 12.34 44.83
C SER A 241 -6.27 12.87 45.80
N PHE A 242 -6.10 14.20 45.87
CA PHE A 242 -5.18 14.87 46.78
C PHE A 242 -5.75 15.03 48.19
N LEU A 243 -7.07 14.92 48.38
CA LEU A 243 -7.70 15.08 49.69
C LEU A 243 -7.12 14.07 50.69
N ARG A 244 -6.81 14.55 51.91
CA ARG A 244 -6.23 13.78 53.02
C ARG A 244 -4.81 13.24 52.75
N LYS A 245 -4.21 13.52 51.59
CA LYS A 245 -2.79 13.22 51.36
C LYS A 245 -1.94 14.13 52.22
N THR A 246 -0.85 13.57 52.75
CA THR A 246 0.10 14.29 53.60
C THR A 246 1.46 14.34 52.94
N PHE A 247 2.13 15.48 53.03
CA PHE A 247 3.48 15.68 52.52
C PHE A 247 4.29 16.57 53.48
N TRP A 248 5.60 16.69 53.25
CA TRP A 248 6.48 17.52 54.07
C TRP A 248 6.92 18.73 53.26
N GLN A 249 6.54 19.92 53.70
CA GLN A 249 6.97 21.18 53.07
C GLN A 249 8.12 21.81 53.86
N LYS A 250 9.12 22.29 53.12
CA LYS A 250 10.28 23.00 53.67
C LYS A 250 9.98 24.50 53.66
N PHE A 251 10.29 25.17 54.76
CA PHE A 251 10.24 26.62 54.89
C PHE A 251 11.63 27.13 55.24
N GLU A 252 11.99 28.29 54.70
CA GLU A 252 13.24 28.99 55.00
C GLU A 252 12.91 30.46 55.27
N GLU A 253 13.00 30.84 56.54
CA GLU A 253 12.82 32.21 57.02
C GLU A 253 14.06 32.58 57.86
N ASP A 254 14.64 33.75 57.60
CA ASP A 254 15.80 34.28 58.33
C ASP A 254 16.96 33.28 58.50
N GLY A 255 17.24 32.47 57.48
CA GLY A 255 18.31 31.47 57.46
C GLY A 255 18.04 30.21 58.31
N LYS A 256 16.85 30.09 58.91
CA LYS A 256 16.42 28.88 59.64
C LYS A 256 15.54 28.02 58.75
N LYS A 257 15.99 26.79 58.50
CA LYS A 257 15.24 25.77 57.74
C LYS A 257 14.33 25.00 58.68
N SER A 258 13.03 25.01 58.41
CA SER A 258 12.05 24.20 59.12
C SER A 258 11.28 23.30 58.15
N ARG A 259 10.70 22.21 58.68
CA ARG A 259 9.85 21.28 57.92
C ARG A 259 8.56 21.07 58.66
N LEU A 260 7.44 21.30 57.99
CA LEU A 260 6.12 21.08 58.55
C LEU A 260 5.42 19.98 57.76
N LYS A 261 4.70 19.11 58.48
CA LYS A 261 3.82 18.13 57.85
C LYS A 261 2.56 18.85 57.41
N ALA A 262 2.28 18.81 56.12
CA ALA A 262 1.12 19.37 55.46
C ALA A 262 0.09 18.27 55.19
N THR A 263 -1.19 18.59 55.33
CA THR A 263 -2.32 17.73 54.93
C THR A 263 -3.28 18.54 54.08
N VAL A 264 -3.64 18.02 52.91
CA VAL A 264 -4.66 18.66 52.06
C VAL A 264 -6.04 18.40 52.67
N THR A 265 -6.72 19.45 53.11
CA THR A 265 -8.01 19.33 53.83
C THR A 265 -9.21 19.51 52.93
N SER A 266 -9.11 20.39 51.94
CA SER A 266 -10.18 20.69 50.99
C SER A 266 -9.61 21.31 49.71
N PHE A 267 -10.42 21.41 48.66
CA PHE A 267 -10.11 22.20 47.48
C PHE A 267 -11.36 22.97 47.03
N THR A 268 -11.13 24.09 46.37
CA THR A 268 -12.17 24.90 45.73
C THR A 268 -12.01 24.74 44.22
N PRO A 269 -13.01 24.19 43.52
CA PRO A 269 -13.00 24.11 42.06
C PRO A 269 -12.89 25.49 41.43
N SER A 270 -12.17 25.60 40.32
CA SER A 270 -12.14 26.84 39.55
C SER A 270 -13.52 27.18 38.95
N ALA A 271 -13.81 28.47 38.78
CA ALA A 271 -15.10 28.94 38.27
C ALA A 271 -15.37 28.52 36.80
N ASP A 272 -14.33 28.20 36.05
CA ASP A 272 -14.36 27.75 34.66
C ASP A 272 -14.37 26.21 34.51
N GLY A 273 -14.35 25.46 35.63
CA GLY A 273 -14.34 23.99 35.64
C GLY A 273 -13.00 23.36 35.20
N VAL A 274 -11.96 24.16 34.99
CA VAL A 274 -10.63 23.68 34.61
C VAL A 274 -9.85 23.25 35.84
N GLY A 275 -9.84 21.95 36.13
CA GLY A 275 -9.21 21.37 37.33
C GLY A 275 -7.72 21.65 37.54
N ALA A 276 -7.01 22.25 36.58
CA ALA A 276 -5.64 22.78 36.74
C ALA A 276 -5.58 24.01 37.65
N ARG A 277 -6.68 24.76 37.71
CA ARG A 277 -6.82 26.05 38.42
C ARG A 277 -7.50 25.90 39.77
N ASP A 278 -7.74 24.66 40.20
CA ASP A 278 -8.28 24.38 41.52
C ASP A 278 -7.29 24.85 42.61
N VAL A 279 -7.85 25.41 43.68
CA VAL A 279 -7.08 25.91 44.82
C VAL A 279 -7.27 24.96 46.00
N PHE A 280 -6.18 24.47 46.55
CA PHE A 280 -6.14 23.53 47.66
C PHE A 280 -5.91 24.26 48.98
N THR A 281 -6.69 23.91 50.00
CA THR A 281 -6.43 24.32 51.38
C THR A 281 -5.58 23.25 52.06
N ILE A 282 -4.46 23.67 52.62
CA ILE A 282 -3.53 22.81 53.35
C ILE A 282 -3.52 23.22 54.81
N SER A 283 -3.57 22.23 55.69
CA SER A 283 -3.35 22.39 57.12
C SER A 283 -2.00 21.80 57.52
N TYR A 284 -1.20 22.59 58.23
CA TYR A 284 0.10 22.17 58.74
C TYR A 284 -0.01 21.66 60.19
N SER A 285 1.00 20.89 60.60
CA SER A 285 1.10 20.34 61.96
C SER A 285 1.14 21.40 63.08
N ASN A 286 1.52 22.64 62.78
CA ASN A 286 1.49 23.78 63.70
C ASN A 286 0.11 24.49 63.72
N LYS A 287 -0.92 23.91 63.08
CA LYS A 287 -2.27 24.44 62.92
C LYS A 287 -2.40 25.66 62.00
N SER A 288 -1.34 26.10 61.32
CA SER A 288 -1.49 27.11 60.27
C SER A 288 -2.14 26.51 59.03
N THR A 289 -2.74 27.36 58.20
CA THR A 289 -3.32 26.97 56.91
C THR A 289 -2.76 27.81 55.78
N LEU A 290 -2.60 27.20 54.60
CA LEU A 290 -2.18 27.88 53.37
C LEU A 290 -3.08 27.43 52.22
N SER A 291 -3.43 28.37 51.35
CA SER A 291 -4.06 28.07 50.08
C SER A 291 -2.99 28.04 49.00
N MET A 292 -2.97 26.99 48.18
CA MET A 292 -2.07 26.90 47.02
C MET A 292 -2.79 26.37 45.80
N SER A 293 -2.36 26.79 44.63
CA SER A 293 -2.84 26.25 43.36
C SER A 293 -2.41 24.80 43.17
N LYS A 294 -3.08 24.07 42.27
CA LYS A 294 -2.66 22.73 41.87
C LYS A 294 -1.22 22.66 41.36
N ALA A 295 -0.78 23.69 40.64
CA ALA A 295 0.57 23.78 40.09
C ALA A 295 1.66 23.94 41.17
N GLU A 296 1.31 24.48 42.34
CA GLU A 296 2.23 24.60 43.48
C GLU A 296 2.24 23.34 44.36
N LEU A 297 1.22 22.49 44.23
CA LEU A 297 1.07 21.25 44.99
C LEU A 297 1.76 20.04 44.34
N VAL A 298 1.82 20.01 43.01
CA VAL A 298 2.42 18.94 42.17
C VAL A 298 3.88 19.28 41.86
#